data_AF-A0A8I1NYW6-F1
#
_entry.id   AF-A0A8I1NYW6-F1
#
_cell.length_a   1.000
_cell.length_b   1.000
_cell.length_c   1.000
_cell.angle_alpha   90.00
_cell.angle_beta   90.00
_cell.angle_gamma   90.00
#
_symmetry.space_group_name_H-M   'P 1'
#
loop_
_entity.id
_entity.type
_entity.pdbx_description
1 polymer ?
#
loop_
_entity_poly.entity_id
_entity_poly.type
_entity_poly.pdbx_seq_one_letter_code
_entity_poly.pdbx_strand_id
1 'polypeptide(L)'
;MRNERLTDGLRHAMLDKLEASMLNGAIGRRRFMQWSLALGASFAATRALADQLADARANQDERANRLADTYEVVICGGGTSGCALAGRLAEAGVNVLLIEAGGWDTAPSVLDPRLWFTNLGTPLDWGDISVPTRSVNDRAVASHMAKVLGGGSSINATIWVRGHRNNYEDWAAASGDDAWGYESALKIFRRVENWQGPDDPRYRGKGGKIWVESSQDPLPVAPAMLEAVKSLGMPVYADLNGAREESAGGFALMNHIIRDGRRQNMAKSYLYPLLDKANLTVLTGTHVNRLIVEGGKVTGVEAVRDGKTLRLRASQEVVLSQGAIRTPKTLMLSGIGDRDHLAEHGIASRVHAPEVGRNFHDHILHGGCIWESPEQMAHRNSGAEASGFWKSDDSLATPDLNIVQIELPYASEVVAKDYAPPNNAWALCAGLVDPKSRGHVRLKSADPADAPIVTANLLEDPADLMALKKGIDLCRRIGNAQPMAAWSKREVAPGKDLDDAAKGDFVRNGTTTFFHQVGTCRMGRDDRAVVDAALKVRGIEGLRIVDGSIMPRISTCATMATCVFIGERGADIILAG
;
A
#
# COMPACT_ATOMS: atom_id res chain seq x y z
N MET A 1 -29.59 -2.43 22.94
CA MET A 1 -28.90 -2.90 21.72
C MET A 1 -28.38 -1.80 20.77
N ARG A 2 -29.20 -0.92 20.14
CA ARG A 2 -28.67 0.16 19.25
C ARG A 2 -27.92 1.28 20.01
N ASN A 3 -28.41 1.68 21.18
CA ASN A 3 -27.79 2.73 22.01
C ASN A 3 -26.50 2.28 22.72
N GLU A 4 -26.39 1.01 23.13
CA GLU A 4 -25.19 0.49 23.81
C GLU A 4 -23.98 0.38 22.86
N ARG A 5 -24.20 -0.02 21.60
CA ARG A 5 -23.13 -0.08 20.58
C ARG A 5 -22.60 1.31 20.20
N LEU A 6 -23.46 2.33 20.18
CA LEU A 6 -23.06 3.71 19.94
C LEU A 6 -22.18 4.26 21.08
N THR A 7 -22.52 3.93 22.34
CA THR A 7 -21.71 4.31 23.50
C THR A 7 -20.37 3.58 23.58
N ASP A 8 -20.31 2.32 23.15
CA ASP A 8 -19.06 1.55 23.11
C ASP A 8 -18.13 2.05 21.99
N GLY A 9 -18.65 2.40 20.82
CA GLY A 9 -17.86 2.97 19.72
C GLY A 9 -17.24 4.34 20.07
N LEU A 10 -18.00 5.22 20.73
CA LEU A 10 -17.48 6.49 21.26
C LEU A 10 -16.41 6.30 22.33
N ARG A 11 -16.61 5.32 23.22
CA ARG A 11 -15.65 4.96 24.27
C ARG A 11 -14.32 4.47 23.70
N HIS A 12 -14.36 3.56 22.73
CA HIS A 12 -13.15 3.05 22.06
C HIS A 12 -12.42 4.20 21.37
N ALA A 13 -13.12 5.00 20.56
CA ALA A 13 -12.54 6.16 19.88
C ALA A 13 -11.90 7.19 20.82
N MET A 14 -12.38 7.30 22.06
CA MET A 14 -11.75 8.14 23.09
C MET A 14 -10.49 7.49 23.67
N LEU A 15 -10.51 6.21 24.07
CA LEU A 15 -9.35 5.47 24.60
C LEU A 15 -8.17 5.49 23.61
N ASP A 16 -8.50 5.27 22.36
CA ASP A 16 -7.66 5.37 21.19
C ASP A 16 -6.94 6.71 21.02
N LYS A 17 -7.68 7.80 21.26
CA LYS A 17 -7.14 9.16 21.22
C LYS A 17 -6.14 9.37 22.35
N LEU A 18 -6.34 8.69 23.49
CA LEU A 18 -5.41 8.66 24.61
C LEU A 18 -4.14 7.89 24.24
N GLU A 19 -4.25 6.72 23.62
CA GLU A 19 -3.08 5.92 23.20
C GLU A 19 -2.22 6.70 22.20
N ALA A 20 -2.86 7.27 21.18
CA ALA A 20 -2.21 8.14 20.19
C ALA A 20 -1.55 9.36 20.84
N SER A 21 -2.27 10.02 21.75
CA SER A 21 -1.77 11.19 22.49
C SER A 21 -0.64 10.83 23.45
N MET A 22 -0.59 9.59 23.93
CA MET A 22 0.50 9.10 24.77
C MET A 22 1.72 8.77 23.93
N LEU A 23 1.54 8.03 22.83
CA LEU A 23 2.60 7.71 21.87
C LEU A 23 3.21 8.93 21.21
N ASN A 24 2.44 10.01 20.98
CA ASN A 24 2.96 11.24 20.39
C ASN A 24 3.46 12.25 21.45
N GLY A 25 3.30 11.95 22.75
CA GLY A 25 3.80 12.77 23.86
C GLY A 25 2.87 13.91 24.30
N ALA A 26 1.67 14.04 23.73
CA ALA A 26 0.67 15.04 24.14
C ALA A 26 0.11 14.80 25.55
N ILE A 27 0.09 13.56 26.04
CA ILE A 27 -0.29 13.23 27.42
C ILE A 27 0.70 12.25 28.06
N GLY A 28 0.95 12.41 29.36
CA GLY A 28 1.76 11.46 30.14
C GLY A 28 0.93 10.31 30.71
N ARG A 29 1.61 9.25 31.16
CA ARG A 29 1.05 8.03 31.76
C ARG A 29 -0.08 8.28 32.77
N ARG A 30 0.08 9.25 33.67
CA ARG A 30 -0.93 9.58 34.69
C ARG A 30 -2.25 10.06 34.07
N ARG A 31 -2.20 10.92 33.05
CA ARG A 31 -3.40 11.42 32.34
C ARG A 31 -4.04 10.32 31.50
N PHE A 32 -3.23 9.50 30.83
CA PHE A 32 -3.72 8.32 30.10
C PHE A 32 -4.50 7.38 31.03
N MET A 33 -3.93 7.01 32.18
CA MET A 33 -4.58 6.15 33.18
C MET A 33 -5.90 6.75 33.67
N GLN A 34 -5.90 8.03 34.05
CA GLN A 34 -7.09 8.70 34.56
C GLN A 34 -8.22 8.73 33.53
N TRP A 35 -7.92 9.13 32.29
CA TRP A 35 -8.92 9.28 31.25
C TRP A 35 -9.40 7.93 30.73
N SER A 36 -8.53 6.92 30.65
CA SER A 36 -8.91 5.57 30.21
C SER A 36 -9.83 4.86 31.22
N LEU A 37 -9.52 4.99 32.52
CA LEU A 37 -10.40 4.48 33.58
C LEU A 37 -11.74 5.20 33.62
N ALA A 38 -11.75 6.53 33.41
CA ALA A 38 -13.00 7.31 33.32
C ALA A 38 -13.87 6.90 32.12
N LEU A 39 -13.25 6.35 31.07
CA LEU A 39 -13.93 5.75 29.93
C LEU A 39 -14.38 4.31 30.18
N GLY A 40 -14.13 3.73 31.35
CA GLY A 40 -14.58 2.37 31.68
C GLY A 40 -13.68 1.24 31.17
N ALA A 41 -12.43 1.54 30.80
CA ALA A 41 -11.44 0.51 30.50
C ALA A 41 -11.02 -0.24 31.78
N SER A 42 -10.68 -1.53 31.63
CA SER A 42 -10.19 -2.35 32.75
C SER A 42 -8.92 -1.76 33.35
N PHE A 43 -8.83 -1.67 34.68
CA PHE A 43 -7.63 -1.17 35.36
C PHE A 43 -6.38 -1.97 35.02
N ALA A 44 -6.48 -3.30 34.97
CA ALA A 44 -5.33 -4.16 34.66
C ALA A 44 -4.84 -3.97 33.21
N ALA A 45 -5.78 -3.97 32.24
CA ALA A 45 -5.44 -3.78 30.83
C ALA A 45 -4.93 -2.37 30.54
N THR A 46 -5.57 -1.35 31.12
CA THR A 46 -5.16 0.05 31.00
C THR A 46 -3.77 0.26 31.60
N ARG A 47 -3.49 -0.31 32.77
CA ARG A 47 -2.17 -0.21 33.40
C ARG A 47 -1.09 -0.85 32.53
N ALA A 48 -1.32 -2.07 32.05
CA ALA A 48 -0.37 -2.78 31.19
C ALA A 48 -0.08 -2.01 29.89
N LEU A 49 -1.13 -1.50 29.24
CA LEU A 49 -0.98 -0.70 28.02
C LEU A 49 -0.31 0.64 28.29
N ALA A 50 -0.66 1.33 29.38
CA ALA A 50 -0.02 2.58 29.77
C ALA A 50 1.47 2.40 30.04
N ASP A 51 1.84 1.31 30.73
CA ASP A 51 3.24 1.00 31.01
C ASP A 51 3.98 0.70 29.68
N GLN A 52 3.41 -0.14 28.82
CA GLN A 52 3.99 -0.46 27.51
C GLN A 52 4.17 0.76 26.60
N LEU A 53 3.17 1.64 26.49
CA LEU A 53 3.25 2.84 25.66
C LEU A 53 4.20 3.89 26.25
N ALA A 54 4.28 3.99 27.58
CA ALA A 54 5.22 4.90 28.26
C ALA A 54 6.65 4.46 28.03
N ASP A 55 6.91 3.16 28.20
CA ASP A 55 8.24 2.57 28.04
C ASP A 55 8.67 2.65 26.57
N ALA A 56 7.80 2.27 25.63
CA ALA A 56 8.05 2.42 24.20
C ALA A 56 8.41 3.86 23.82
N ARG A 57 7.62 4.84 24.28
CA ARG A 57 7.86 6.24 23.96
C ARG A 57 9.15 6.79 24.59
N ALA A 58 9.34 6.60 25.89
CA ALA A 58 10.52 7.07 26.59
C ALA A 58 11.80 6.47 25.98
N ASN A 59 11.75 5.19 25.65
CA ASN A 59 12.85 4.45 25.04
C ASN A 59 13.16 4.95 23.61
N GLN A 60 12.16 5.16 22.76
CA GLN A 60 12.38 5.69 21.42
C GLN A 60 12.86 7.15 21.45
N ASP A 61 12.34 7.98 22.36
CA ASP A 61 12.83 9.36 22.56
C ASP A 61 14.30 9.36 23.03
N GLU A 62 14.67 8.49 23.98
CA GLU A 62 16.05 8.37 24.43
C GLU A 62 16.98 7.97 23.28
N ARG A 63 16.62 6.95 22.50
CA ARG A 63 17.44 6.48 21.38
C ARG A 63 17.53 7.48 20.24
N ALA A 64 16.45 8.17 19.94
CA ALA A 64 16.46 9.24 18.95
C ALA A 64 17.37 10.40 19.37
N ASN A 65 17.60 10.60 20.68
CA ASN A 65 18.53 11.60 21.21
C ASN A 65 19.96 11.07 21.40
N ARG A 66 20.13 9.75 21.51
CA ARG A 66 21.40 9.05 21.71
C ARG A 66 21.56 7.95 20.66
N LEU A 67 21.71 8.37 19.41
CA LEU A 67 21.93 7.44 18.31
C LEU A 67 23.25 6.70 18.51
N ALA A 68 23.26 5.38 18.28
CA ALA A 68 24.48 4.61 18.25
C ALA A 68 25.39 5.03 17.08
N ASP A 69 26.70 4.87 17.25
CA ASP A 69 27.69 5.16 16.21
C ASP A 69 27.50 4.28 14.96
N THR A 70 27.00 3.06 15.16
CA THR A 70 26.74 2.08 14.11
C THR A 70 25.57 1.17 14.48
N TYR A 71 24.86 0.70 13.46
CA TYR A 71 23.82 -0.31 13.53
C TYR A 71 24.21 -1.50 12.66
N GLU A 72 23.66 -2.67 12.88
CA GLU A 72 23.92 -3.81 11.97
C GLU A 72 23.25 -3.57 10.62
N VAL A 73 21.97 -3.20 10.67
CA VAL A 73 21.17 -2.88 9.49
C VAL A 73 20.53 -1.51 9.63
N VAL A 74 20.69 -0.67 8.60
CA VAL A 74 19.98 0.62 8.48
C VAL A 74 18.93 0.49 7.39
N ILE A 75 17.65 0.62 7.75
CA ILE A 75 16.50 0.55 6.85
C ILE A 75 15.99 1.97 6.59
N CYS A 76 15.96 2.37 5.33
CA CYS A 76 15.48 3.68 4.90
C CYS A 76 14.05 3.56 4.38
N GLY A 77 13.08 4.04 5.14
CA GLY A 77 11.65 4.00 4.82
C GLY A 77 10.89 3.07 5.75
N GLY A 78 10.02 3.64 6.58
CA GLY A 78 9.13 2.95 7.49
C GLY A 78 7.82 2.50 6.84
N GLY A 79 7.85 2.15 5.55
CA GLY A 79 6.68 1.70 4.80
C GLY A 79 6.24 0.27 5.13
N THR A 80 5.30 -0.28 4.35
CA THR A 80 4.78 -1.65 4.52
C THR A 80 5.89 -2.70 4.60
N SER A 81 6.78 -2.75 3.60
CA SER A 81 7.90 -3.71 3.55
C SER A 81 8.97 -3.41 4.61
N GLY A 82 9.28 -2.13 4.82
CA GLY A 82 10.26 -1.70 5.83
C GLY A 82 9.84 -2.05 7.26
N CYS A 83 8.55 -1.91 7.60
CA CYS A 83 8.00 -2.34 8.88
C CYS A 83 8.14 -3.86 9.08
N ALA A 84 7.72 -4.65 8.08
CA ALA A 84 7.82 -6.11 8.14
C ALA A 84 9.27 -6.58 8.30
N LEU A 85 10.18 -6.02 7.50
CA LEU A 85 11.61 -6.30 7.57
C LEU A 85 12.19 -5.95 8.94
N ALA A 86 12.02 -4.69 9.38
CA ALA A 86 12.57 -4.22 10.65
C ALA A 86 12.06 -5.03 11.84
N GLY A 87 10.75 -5.33 11.87
CA GLY A 87 10.17 -6.14 12.92
C GLY A 87 10.76 -7.55 12.97
N ARG A 88 10.88 -8.23 11.84
CA ARG A 88 11.44 -9.59 11.76
C ARG A 88 12.92 -9.64 12.16
N LEU A 89 13.72 -8.66 11.70
CA LEU A 89 15.13 -8.56 12.08
C LEU A 89 15.30 -8.26 13.59
N ALA A 90 14.51 -7.33 14.12
CA ALA A 90 14.55 -6.98 15.54
C ALA A 90 14.11 -8.16 16.43
N GLU A 91 13.12 -8.95 16.03
CA GLU A 91 12.74 -10.19 16.74
C GLU A 91 13.84 -11.24 16.79
N ALA A 92 14.67 -11.30 15.74
CA ALA A 92 15.83 -12.16 15.68
C ALA A 92 17.05 -11.61 16.46
N GLY A 93 16.93 -10.43 17.08
CA GLY A 93 18.00 -9.81 17.88
C GLY A 93 18.96 -8.91 17.11
N VAL A 94 18.73 -8.67 15.81
CA VAL A 94 19.55 -7.78 14.99
C VAL A 94 19.39 -6.33 15.47
N ASN A 95 20.49 -5.58 15.55
CA ASN A 95 20.46 -4.14 15.86
C ASN A 95 20.07 -3.31 14.63
N VAL A 96 18.84 -2.80 14.63
CA VAL A 96 18.19 -2.15 13.50
C VAL A 96 17.95 -0.66 13.77
N LEU A 97 18.33 0.17 12.81
CA LEU A 97 17.84 1.54 12.68
C LEU A 97 16.85 1.63 11.54
N LEU A 98 15.60 1.98 11.82
CA LEU A 98 14.57 2.28 10.83
C LEU A 98 14.36 3.80 10.74
N ILE A 99 14.54 4.37 9.56
CA ILE A 99 14.41 5.82 9.31
C ILE A 99 13.12 6.09 8.53
N GLU A 100 12.28 7.01 9.01
CA GLU A 100 11.04 7.41 8.34
C GLU A 100 10.99 8.94 8.19
N ALA A 101 10.65 9.42 6.99
CA ALA A 101 10.57 10.85 6.70
C ALA A 101 9.33 11.51 7.31
N GLY A 102 8.23 10.76 7.42
CA GLY A 102 7.01 11.16 8.09
C GLY A 102 7.05 11.02 9.60
N GLY A 103 5.95 11.42 10.25
CA GLY A 103 5.74 11.24 11.68
C GLY A 103 5.15 9.86 12.02
N TRP A 104 4.70 9.73 13.27
CA TRP A 104 3.95 8.57 13.75
C TRP A 104 2.53 8.49 13.15
N ASP A 105 2.01 7.28 12.97
CA ASP A 105 0.71 6.94 12.39
C ASP A 105 -0.49 7.17 13.32
N THR A 106 -0.41 8.21 14.14
CA THR A 106 -1.37 8.51 15.21
C THR A 106 -2.48 9.49 14.80
N ALA A 107 -2.51 9.92 13.54
CA ALA A 107 -3.54 10.84 13.06
C ALA A 107 -4.94 10.18 13.12
N PRO A 108 -6.00 10.89 13.56
CA PRO A 108 -7.35 10.31 13.60
C PRO A 108 -7.81 9.72 12.25
N SER A 109 -7.48 10.37 11.14
CA SER A 109 -7.77 9.93 9.77
C SER A 109 -7.00 8.68 9.32
N VAL A 110 -5.89 8.34 10.00
CA VAL A 110 -5.15 7.09 9.83
C VAL A 110 -5.81 5.98 10.64
N LEU A 111 -6.18 6.28 11.88
CA LEU A 111 -6.68 5.30 12.83
C LEU A 111 -8.08 4.81 12.49
N ASP A 112 -8.95 5.72 12.02
CA ASP A 112 -10.30 5.41 11.56
C ASP A 112 -10.26 5.01 10.07
N PRO A 113 -10.51 3.73 9.73
CA PRO A 113 -10.45 3.26 8.35
C PRO A 113 -11.49 3.93 7.45
N ARG A 114 -12.57 4.51 7.98
CA ARG A 114 -13.63 5.18 7.21
C ARG A 114 -13.21 6.55 6.67
N LEU A 115 -12.09 7.08 7.17
CA LEU A 115 -11.59 8.42 6.83
C LEU A 115 -10.37 8.36 5.90
N TRP A 116 -10.00 7.19 5.38
CA TRP A 116 -8.72 6.99 4.69
C TRP A 116 -8.49 7.99 3.53
N PHE A 117 -9.54 8.31 2.75
CA PHE A 117 -9.47 9.22 1.61
C PHE A 117 -9.16 10.67 2.03
N THR A 118 -9.44 11.05 3.28
CA THR A 118 -9.11 12.38 3.84
C THR A 118 -7.62 12.58 4.10
N ASN A 119 -6.80 11.51 4.03
CA ASN A 119 -5.35 11.62 4.16
C ASN A 119 -4.67 12.11 2.87
N LEU A 120 -5.32 11.94 1.71
CA LEU A 120 -4.75 12.25 0.40
C LEU A 120 -4.58 13.77 0.25
N GLY A 121 -3.44 14.22 -0.25
CA GLY A 121 -3.11 15.65 -0.39
C GLY A 121 -2.83 16.38 0.94
N THR A 122 -2.75 15.67 2.06
CA THR A 122 -2.38 16.25 3.37
C THR A 122 -0.88 16.09 3.65
N PRO A 123 -0.33 16.63 4.75
CA PRO A 123 1.07 16.37 5.13
C PRO A 123 1.43 14.89 5.37
N LEU A 124 0.44 13.98 5.45
CA LEU A 124 0.63 12.53 5.52
C LEU A 124 0.85 11.89 4.14
N ASP A 125 0.73 12.68 3.08
CA ASP A 125 0.95 12.29 1.70
C ASP A 125 2.10 13.14 1.14
N TRP A 126 2.89 12.52 0.29
CA TRP A 126 3.96 13.21 -0.40
C TRP A 126 3.48 14.16 -1.49
N GLY A 127 2.27 13.96 -2.01
CA GLY A 127 1.67 14.86 -3.00
C GLY A 127 2.30 14.77 -4.39
N ASP A 128 2.88 13.62 -4.74
CA ASP A 128 3.44 13.40 -6.08
C ASP A 128 2.31 13.42 -7.13
N ILE A 129 2.57 14.06 -8.28
CA ILE A 129 1.63 14.16 -9.40
C ILE A 129 2.36 13.74 -10.67
N SER A 130 1.75 12.87 -11.47
CA SER A 130 2.32 12.45 -12.74
C SER A 130 2.27 13.58 -13.77
N VAL A 131 3.29 13.67 -14.61
CA VAL A 131 3.33 14.54 -15.79
C VAL A 131 2.09 14.27 -16.67
N PRO A 132 1.41 15.31 -17.18
CA PRO A 132 0.32 15.18 -18.13
C PRO A 132 0.70 14.38 -19.38
N THR A 133 -0.21 13.51 -19.82
CA THR A 133 -0.03 12.73 -21.06
C THR A 133 -1.32 12.69 -21.87
N ARG A 134 -1.19 12.65 -23.20
CA ARG A 134 -2.33 12.60 -24.13
C ARG A 134 -3.20 11.36 -23.92
N SER A 135 -2.62 10.25 -23.47
CA SER A 135 -3.34 8.99 -23.22
C SER A 135 -4.41 9.12 -22.14
N VAL A 136 -4.35 10.14 -21.28
CA VAL A 136 -5.36 10.48 -20.27
C VAL A 136 -5.94 11.89 -20.45
N ASN A 137 -6.00 12.38 -21.69
CA ASN A 137 -6.51 13.70 -22.05
C ASN A 137 -5.76 14.87 -21.39
N ASP A 138 -4.43 14.77 -21.38
CA ASP A 138 -3.52 15.81 -20.88
C ASP A 138 -3.76 16.20 -19.41
N ARG A 139 -4.25 15.23 -18.62
CA ARG A 139 -4.48 15.39 -17.18
C ARG A 139 -3.27 15.01 -16.35
N ALA A 140 -3.04 15.79 -15.29
CA ALA A 140 -2.05 15.51 -14.27
C ALA A 140 -2.68 14.59 -13.21
N VAL A 141 -2.45 13.28 -13.31
CA VAL A 141 -3.05 12.30 -12.40
C VAL A 141 -2.22 12.21 -11.10
N ALA A 142 -2.87 12.39 -9.95
CA ALA A 142 -2.23 12.29 -8.65
C ALA A 142 -1.64 10.89 -8.42
N SER A 143 -0.47 10.82 -7.80
CA SER A 143 0.27 9.59 -7.47
C SER A 143 0.54 9.53 -5.97
N HIS A 144 -0.53 9.62 -5.17
CA HIS A 144 -0.45 9.72 -3.72
C HIS A 144 0.37 8.59 -3.10
N MET A 145 1.29 8.95 -2.21
CA MET A 145 2.13 8.00 -1.48
C MET A 145 2.31 8.50 -0.06
N ALA A 146 2.23 7.59 0.91
CA ALA A 146 2.24 7.97 2.31
C ALA A 146 3.61 8.48 2.79
N LYS A 147 3.57 9.54 3.59
CA LYS A 147 4.67 10.12 4.37
C LYS A 147 4.37 10.01 5.87
N VAL A 148 4.33 8.78 6.37
CA VAL A 148 4.03 8.45 7.77
C VAL A 148 4.53 7.02 8.04
N LEU A 149 4.85 6.71 9.29
CA LEU A 149 5.20 5.35 9.70
C LEU A 149 4.09 4.35 9.28
N GLY A 150 4.48 3.17 8.83
CA GLY A 150 3.61 2.19 8.17
C GLY A 150 3.38 2.44 6.68
N GLY A 151 3.76 3.62 6.15
CA GLY A 151 3.64 3.99 4.75
C GLY A 151 2.21 3.83 4.22
N GLY A 152 2.08 3.28 3.00
CA GLY A 152 0.78 3.10 2.35
C GLY A 152 -0.25 2.33 3.20
N SER A 153 0.21 1.38 4.04
CA SER A 153 -0.68 0.63 4.94
C SER A 153 -1.38 1.52 5.98
N SER A 154 -0.85 2.71 6.26
CA SER A 154 -1.42 3.68 7.22
C SER A 154 -2.49 4.60 6.61
N ILE A 155 -2.50 4.82 5.29
CA ILE A 155 -3.46 5.77 4.67
C ILE A 155 -4.41 5.13 3.65
N ASN A 156 -4.21 3.86 3.28
CA ASN A 156 -5.00 3.20 2.24
C ASN A 156 -6.37 2.69 2.72
N ALA A 157 -7.15 2.05 1.84
CA ALA A 157 -8.47 1.50 2.15
C ALA A 157 -8.47 0.21 3.01
N THR A 158 -7.37 -0.19 3.66
CA THR A 158 -7.24 -1.39 4.54
C THR A 158 -7.50 -2.75 3.89
N ILE A 159 -7.66 -2.81 2.57
CA ILE A 159 -7.97 -4.04 1.85
C ILE A 159 -6.78 -4.99 1.94
N TRP A 160 -7.03 -6.19 2.45
CA TRP A 160 -6.09 -7.31 2.45
C TRP A 160 -6.47 -8.30 1.37
N VAL A 161 -5.73 -8.30 0.27
CA VAL A 161 -5.96 -9.21 -0.86
C VAL A 161 -4.63 -9.72 -1.41
N ARG A 162 -4.60 -11.00 -1.78
CA ARG A 162 -3.41 -11.70 -2.30
C ARG A 162 -3.45 -11.79 -3.83
N GLY A 163 -2.26 -11.80 -4.44
CA GLY A 163 -2.11 -11.85 -5.90
C GLY A 163 -2.56 -13.18 -6.48
N HIS A 164 -2.76 -13.22 -7.81
CA HIS A 164 -2.99 -14.48 -8.50
C HIS A 164 -1.69 -15.30 -8.55
N ARG A 165 -1.79 -16.63 -8.55
CA ARG A 165 -0.64 -17.55 -8.59
C ARG A 165 0.38 -17.17 -9.66
N ASN A 166 -0.10 -16.96 -10.88
CA ASN A 166 0.74 -16.62 -12.03
C ASN A 166 1.63 -15.38 -11.79
N ASN A 167 1.21 -14.40 -10.98
CA ASN A 167 2.08 -13.26 -10.69
C ASN A 167 3.37 -13.68 -9.99
N TYR A 168 3.28 -14.57 -9.01
CA TYR A 168 4.43 -15.04 -8.26
C TYR A 168 5.26 -16.03 -9.07
N GLU A 169 4.63 -16.87 -9.90
CA GLU A 169 5.36 -17.73 -10.84
C GLU A 169 6.16 -16.89 -11.87
N ASP A 170 5.61 -15.78 -12.35
CA ASP A 170 6.33 -14.85 -13.22
C ASP A 170 7.54 -14.24 -12.51
N TRP A 171 7.44 -13.97 -11.20
CA TRP A 171 8.54 -13.45 -10.40
C TRP A 171 9.63 -14.50 -10.15
N ALA A 172 9.25 -15.74 -9.88
CA ALA A 172 10.17 -16.87 -9.80
C ALA A 172 10.91 -17.07 -11.13
N ALA A 173 10.20 -16.99 -12.26
CA ALA A 173 10.82 -17.06 -13.59
C ALA A 173 11.80 -15.90 -13.82
N ALA A 174 11.38 -14.66 -13.55
CA ALA A 174 12.21 -13.47 -13.74
C ALA A 174 13.47 -13.48 -12.89
N SER A 175 13.37 -13.89 -11.62
CA SER A 175 14.48 -13.94 -10.65
C SER A 175 15.36 -15.19 -10.80
N GLY A 176 14.76 -16.31 -11.22
CA GLY A 176 15.39 -17.63 -11.16
C GLY A 176 15.44 -18.26 -9.78
N ASP A 177 14.60 -17.82 -8.85
CA ASP A 177 14.49 -18.36 -7.51
C ASP A 177 13.03 -18.68 -7.18
N ASP A 178 12.72 -19.97 -7.00
CA ASP A 178 11.39 -20.49 -6.66
C ASP A 178 10.89 -19.98 -5.29
N ALA A 179 11.76 -19.40 -4.47
CA ALA A 179 11.35 -18.71 -3.26
C ALA A 179 10.55 -17.43 -3.52
N TRP A 180 10.53 -16.93 -4.76
CA TRP A 180 9.62 -15.88 -5.22
C TRP A 180 8.31 -16.41 -5.83
N GLY A 181 8.17 -17.74 -5.92
CA GLY A 181 6.99 -18.41 -6.47
C GLY A 181 5.79 -18.49 -5.51
N TYR A 182 4.64 -18.94 -6.03
CA TYR A 182 3.36 -18.87 -5.31
C TYR A 182 3.35 -19.70 -4.02
N GLU A 183 3.92 -20.90 -4.01
CA GLU A 183 3.96 -21.74 -2.80
C GLU A 183 4.78 -21.09 -1.68
N SER A 184 5.84 -20.37 -2.03
CA SER A 184 6.66 -19.63 -1.08
C SER A 184 5.93 -18.40 -0.56
N ALA A 185 5.26 -17.66 -1.45
CA ALA A 185 4.41 -16.53 -1.08
C ALA A 185 3.27 -16.98 -0.14
N LEU A 186 2.58 -18.08 -0.45
CA LEU A 186 1.48 -18.61 0.34
C LEU A 186 1.94 -19.08 1.73
N LYS A 187 3.11 -19.70 1.85
CA LYS A 187 3.71 -20.03 3.16
C LYS A 187 3.92 -18.76 4.01
N ILE A 188 4.41 -17.68 3.40
CA ILE A 188 4.59 -16.40 4.09
C ILE A 188 3.24 -15.78 4.45
N PHE A 189 2.25 -15.76 3.54
CA PHE A 189 0.91 -15.26 3.84
C PHE A 189 0.29 -16.01 5.03
N ARG A 190 0.37 -17.34 5.06
CA ARG A 190 -0.08 -18.14 6.20
C ARG A 190 0.69 -17.86 7.49
N ARG A 191 1.98 -17.55 7.41
CA ARG A 191 2.81 -17.20 8.58
C ARG A 191 2.40 -15.87 9.19
N VAL A 192 2.09 -14.88 8.36
CA VAL A 192 1.79 -13.52 8.83
C VAL A 192 0.33 -13.30 9.18
N GLU A 193 -0.59 -14.07 8.61
CA GLU A 193 -2.02 -13.90 8.82
C GLU A 193 -2.50 -14.43 10.19
N ASN A 194 -3.35 -13.64 10.83
CA ASN A 194 -4.25 -14.05 11.89
C ASN A 194 -5.69 -13.90 11.39
N TRP A 195 -6.14 -14.89 10.62
CA TRP A 195 -7.45 -14.92 9.99
C TRP A 195 -8.56 -15.18 11.01
N GLN A 196 -9.61 -14.38 10.99
CA GLN A 196 -10.74 -14.51 11.93
C GLN A 196 -11.95 -15.27 11.38
N GLY A 197 -11.94 -15.61 10.09
CA GLY A 197 -13.01 -16.40 9.48
C GLY A 197 -12.81 -17.92 9.63
N PRO A 198 -13.61 -18.70 8.88
CA PRO A 198 -13.54 -20.16 8.86
C PRO A 198 -12.13 -20.66 8.53
N ASP A 199 -11.76 -21.78 9.12
CA ASP A 199 -10.46 -22.40 8.89
C ASP A 199 -10.35 -22.91 7.46
N ASP A 200 -9.22 -22.59 6.82
CA ASP A 200 -8.79 -23.16 5.56
C ASP A 200 -7.29 -23.49 5.67
N PRO A 201 -6.93 -24.75 5.99
CA PRO A 201 -5.54 -25.13 6.24
C PRO A 201 -4.62 -24.95 5.04
N ARG A 202 -5.15 -24.88 3.82
CA ARG A 202 -4.37 -24.66 2.60
C ARG A 202 -4.02 -23.19 2.46
N TYR A 203 -4.99 -22.30 2.68
CA TYR A 203 -4.84 -20.90 2.31
C TYR A 203 -4.68 -19.94 3.49
N ARG A 204 -5.09 -20.30 4.70
CA ARG A 204 -5.19 -19.35 5.82
C ARG A 204 -4.18 -19.60 6.94
N GLY A 205 -3.75 -18.48 7.52
CA GLY A 205 -2.92 -18.43 8.72
C GLY A 205 -3.75 -18.14 9.98
N LYS A 206 -3.27 -18.61 11.14
CA LYS A 206 -3.81 -18.29 12.45
C LYS A 206 -2.68 -17.86 13.37
N GLY A 207 -2.92 -16.85 14.21
CA GLY A 207 -1.95 -16.40 15.21
C GLY A 207 -0.75 -15.61 14.65
N GLY A 208 -0.73 -15.29 13.35
CA GLY A 208 0.23 -14.36 12.76
C GLY A 208 0.08 -12.92 13.27
N LYS A 209 0.94 -12.03 12.80
CA LYS A 209 0.98 -10.63 13.25
C LYS A 209 -0.14 -9.76 12.68
N ILE A 210 -0.61 -10.11 11.49
CA ILE A 210 -1.55 -9.30 10.72
C ILE A 210 -2.96 -9.81 10.98
N TRP A 211 -3.76 -8.99 11.64
CA TRP A 211 -5.18 -9.25 11.80
C TRP A 211 -5.89 -9.18 10.44
N VAL A 212 -6.63 -10.22 10.07
CA VAL A 212 -7.40 -10.25 8.82
C VAL A 212 -8.79 -10.83 9.08
N GLU A 213 -9.81 -10.12 8.61
CA GLU A 213 -11.20 -10.58 8.66
C GLU A 213 -11.96 -10.14 7.39
N SER A 214 -13.02 -10.86 7.03
CA SER A 214 -13.97 -10.40 6.02
C SER A 214 -14.70 -9.14 6.53
N SER A 215 -15.19 -8.28 5.63
CA SER A 215 -16.01 -7.12 5.98
C SER A 215 -17.08 -7.49 7.01
N GLN A 216 -17.08 -6.81 8.16
CA GLN A 216 -18.02 -7.05 9.25
C GLN A 216 -19.26 -6.18 9.07
N ASP A 217 -20.45 -6.79 9.21
CA ASP A 217 -21.75 -6.13 9.00
C ASP A 217 -21.75 -5.28 7.71
N PRO A 218 -21.49 -5.88 6.53
CA PRO A 218 -21.40 -5.12 5.30
C PRO A 218 -22.72 -4.43 4.96
N LEU A 219 -22.67 -3.25 4.32
CA LEU A 219 -23.85 -2.63 3.76
C LEU A 219 -24.52 -3.59 2.76
N PRO A 220 -25.86 -3.68 2.75
CA PRO A 220 -26.55 -4.68 1.93
C PRO A 220 -26.34 -4.53 0.40
N VAL A 221 -25.82 -3.38 -0.08
CA VAL A 221 -25.41 -3.18 -1.47
C VAL A 221 -24.26 -4.11 -1.89
N ALA A 222 -23.35 -4.45 -0.97
CA ALA A 222 -22.22 -5.35 -1.25
C ALA A 222 -22.66 -6.82 -1.45
N PRO A 223 -23.45 -7.44 -0.55
CA PRO A 223 -24.09 -8.72 -0.81
C PRO A 223 -24.97 -8.73 -2.07
N ALA A 224 -25.70 -7.63 -2.33
CA ALA A 224 -26.52 -7.52 -3.55
C ALA A 224 -25.66 -7.53 -4.82
N MET A 225 -24.47 -6.91 -4.81
CA MET A 225 -23.50 -7.00 -5.90
C MET A 225 -23.07 -8.45 -6.13
N LEU A 226 -22.81 -9.22 -5.06
CA LEU A 226 -22.44 -10.63 -5.18
C LEU A 226 -23.58 -11.48 -5.75
N GLU A 227 -24.83 -11.24 -5.35
CA GLU A 227 -25.99 -11.90 -5.96
C GLU A 227 -26.18 -11.51 -7.43
N ALA A 228 -25.93 -10.25 -7.79
CA ALA A 228 -25.90 -9.80 -9.18
C ALA A 228 -24.84 -10.54 -10.00
N VAL A 229 -23.61 -10.63 -9.48
CA VAL A 229 -22.51 -11.39 -10.10
C VAL A 229 -22.91 -12.85 -10.32
N LYS A 230 -23.51 -13.49 -9.30
CA LYS A 230 -23.98 -14.87 -9.38
C LYS A 230 -25.10 -15.04 -10.42
N SER A 231 -26.04 -14.10 -10.50
CA SER A 231 -27.11 -14.12 -11.50
C SER A 231 -26.60 -14.01 -12.95
N LEU A 232 -25.41 -13.42 -13.13
CA LEU A 232 -24.72 -13.29 -14.42
C LEU A 232 -23.82 -14.50 -14.72
N GLY A 233 -23.84 -15.55 -13.88
CA GLY A 233 -23.07 -16.78 -14.08
C GLY A 233 -21.59 -16.68 -13.68
N MET A 234 -21.18 -15.61 -13.00
CA MET A 234 -19.80 -15.45 -12.53
C MET A 234 -19.62 -16.09 -11.14
N PRO A 235 -18.45 -16.69 -10.85
CA PRO A 235 -18.19 -17.36 -9.58
C PRO A 235 -18.11 -16.37 -8.41
N VAL A 236 -18.81 -16.70 -7.33
CA VAL A 236 -18.73 -16.03 -6.03
C VAL A 236 -18.17 -17.02 -5.01
N TYR A 237 -17.10 -16.63 -4.34
CA TYR A 237 -16.43 -17.43 -3.32
C TYR A 237 -16.81 -16.93 -1.92
N ALA A 238 -16.67 -17.81 -0.92
CA ALA A 238 -16.86 -17.45 0.48
C ALA A 238 -15.74 -16.52 1.01
N ASP A 239 -14.58 -16.54 0.35
CA ASP A 239 -13.39 -15.79 0.74
C ASP A 239 -12.69 -15.24 -0.51
N LEU A 240 -12.32 -13.95 -0.49
CA LEU A 240 -11.56 -13.32 -1.57
C LEU A 240 -10.13 -13.87 -1.69
N ASN A 241 -9.61 -14.42 -0.60
CA ASN A 241 -8.25 -14.93 -0.47
C ASN A 241 -8.30 -16.44 -0.24
N GLY A 242 -7.99 -17.22 -1.28
CA GLY A 242 -8.06 -18.68 -1.25
C GLY A 242 -8.12 -19.23 -2.67
N ALA A 243 -9.03 -20.17 -2.94
CA ALA A 243 -9.18 -20.82 -4.24
C ALA A 243 -9.26 -19.86 -5.44
N ARG A 244 -9.75 -18.62 -5.25
CA ARG A 244 -9.75 -17.58 -6.29
C ARG A 244 -8.36 -17.33 -6.90
N GLU A 245 -7.31 -17.36 -6.07
CA GLU A 245 -5.92 -17.06 -6.46
C GLU A 245 -5.36 -18.03 -7.51
N GLU A 246 -5.99 -19.19 -7.67
CA GLU A 246 -5.62 -20.23 -8.64
C GLU A 246 -6.70 -20.44 -9.73
N SER A 247 -7.72 -19.56 -9.77
CA SER A 247 -8.88 -19.67 -10.64
C SER A 247 -8.85 -18.65 -11.78
N ALA A 248 -9.71 -18.85 -12.78
CA ALA A 248 -9.87 -17.91 -13.90
C ALA A 248 -10.44 -16.53 -13.49
N GLY A 249 -10.91 -16.37 -12.25
CA GLY A 249 -11.52 -15.16 -11.74
C GLY A 249 -12.61 -15.45 -10.71
N GLY A 250 -13.11 -14.40 -10.06
CA GLY A 250 -14.29 -14.46 -9.20
C GLY A 250 -14.33 -13.37 -8.15
N PHE A 251 -15.43 -13.37 -7.40
CA PHE A 251 -15.85 -12.30 -6.52
C PHE A 251 -16.09 -12.81 -5.09
N ALA A 252 -15.93 -11.94 -4.11
CA ALA A 252 -16.27 -12.22 -2.72
C ALA A 252 -16.41 -10.89 -1.95
N LEU A 253 -16.81 -10.98 -0.68
CA LEU A 253 -16.62 -9.86 0.25
C LEU A 253 -15.12 -9.59 0.42
N MET A 254 -14.78 -8.32 0.62
CA MET A 254 -13.41 -7.90 0.86
C MET A 254 -12.93 -8.36 2.24
N ASN A 255 -11.63 -8.62 2.33
CA ASN A 255 -10.98 -8.79 3.62
C ASN A 255 -10.25 -7.51 3.99
N HIS A 256 -10.24 -7.21 5.29
CA HIS A 256 -9.68 -6.00 5.84
C HIS A 256 -8.71 -6.29 6.98
N ILE A 257 -7.74 -5.39 7.15
CA ILE A 257 -6.91 -5.27 8.35
C ILE A 257 -7.57 -4.29 9.36
N ILE A 258 -8.84 -4.53 9.66
CA ILE A 258 -9.61 -3.76 10.64
C ILE A 258 -9.87 -4.66 11.84
N ARG A 259 -9.59 -4.15 13.05
CA ARG A 259 -9.88 -4.84 14.31
C ARG A 259 -10.57 -3.86 15.25
N ASP A 260 -11.72 -4.25 15.78
CA ASP A 260 -12.52 -3.41 16.69
C ASP A 260 -12.83 -2.02 16.07
N GLY A 261 -13.08 -1.98 14.77
CA GLY A 261 -13.35 -0.75 14.00
C GLY A 261 -12.13 0.11 13.69
N ARG A 262 -10.91 -0.37 13.98
CA ARG A 262 -9.66 0.38 13.79
C ARG A 262 -8.71 -0.26 12.80
N ARG A 263 -7.94 0.56 12.10
CA ARG A 263 -6.83 0.11 11.24
C ARG A 263 -5.73 -0.61 12.04
N GLN A 264 -5.33 -1.77 11.53
CA GLN A 264 -4.17 -2.58 11.96
C GLN A 264 -3.07 -2.57 10.89
N ASN A 265 -2.42 -1.42 10.70
CA ASN A 265 -1.37 -1.25 9.69
C ASN A 265 -0.07 -2.01 10.05
N MET A 266 0.93 -1.94 9.18
CA MET A 266 2.18 -2.68 9.37
C MET A 266 3.05 -2.12 10.50
N ALA A 267 2.94 -0.82 10.82
CA ALA A 267 3.64 -0.25 11.98
C ALA A 267 3.13 -0.89 13.28
N LYS A 268 1.81 -0.96 13.46
CA LYS A 268 1.17 -1.62 14.60
C LYS A 268 1.46 -3.11 14.66
N SER A 269 1.46 -3.78 13.50
CA SER A 269 1.61 -5.24 13.44
C SER A 269 3.05 -5.70 13.70
N TYR A 270 4.06 -4.94 13.25
CA TYR A 270 5.47 -5.37 13.30
C TYR A 270 6.35 -4.55 14.24
N LEU A 271 6.11 -3.24 14.39
CA LEU A 271 7.02 -2.37 15.13
C LEU A 271 6.56 -2.13 16.56
N TYR A 272 5.28 -1.79 16.76
CA TYR A 272 4.74 -1.42 18.07
C TYR A 272 5.02 -2.46 19.17
N PRO A 273 4.91 -3.77 18.92
CA PRO A 273 5.25 -4.79 19.92
C PRO A 273 6.72 -4.83 20.33
N LEU A 274 7.60 -4.13 19.60
CA LEU A 274 9.06 -4.17 19.74
C LEU A 274 9.68 -2.81 20.07
N LEU A 275 8.87 -1.75 20.21
CA LEU A 275 9.39 -0.39 20.45
C LEU A 275 10.10 -0.24 21.79
N ASP A 276 9.93 -1.16 22.74
CA ASP A 276 10.65 -1.24 24.01
C ASP A 276 12.01 -1.98 23.90
N LYS A 277 12.23 -2.79 22.87
CA LYS A 277 13.41 -3.68 22.74
C LYS A 277 14.68 -2.93 22.43
N ALA A 278 15.79 -3.23 23.13
CA ALA A 278 17.11 -2.58 23.02
C ALA A 278 17.63 -2.36 21.58
N ASN A 279 17.31 -3.28 20.68
CA ASN A 279 17.91 -3.43 19.36
C ASN A 279 17.09 -2.83 18.20
N LEU A 280 16.03 -2.04 18.49
CA LEU A 280 15.24 -1.37 17.46
C LEU A 280 15.13 0.14 17.71
N THR A 281 15.77 0.95 16.88
CA THR A 281 15.61 2.40 16.88
C THR A 281 14.74 2.81 15.70
N VAL A 282 13.62 3.48 15.96
CA VAL A 282 12.73 4.07 14.94
C VAL A 282 12.89 5.59 14.95
N LEU A 283 13.42 6.12 13.87
CA LEU A 283 13.77 7.54 13.72
C LEU A 283 12.82 8.22 12.70
N THR A 284 11.70 8.74 13.20
CA THR A 284 10.71 9.49 12.41
C THR A 284 11.16 10.92 12.12
N GLY A 285 10.48 11.62 11.20
CA GLY A 285 10.77 13.01 10.84
C GLY A 285 12.15 13.21 10.21
N THR A 286 12.70 12.15 9.61
CA THR A 286 14.09 12.11 9.16
C THR A 286 14.16 11.74 7.68
N HIS A 287 14.66 12.65 6.86
CA HIS A 287 14.71 12.48 5.40
C HIS A 287 16.07 11.93 4.98
N VAL A 288 16.12 10.75 4.37
CA VAL A 288 17.35 10.20 3.78
C VAL A 288 17.61 10.90 2.45
N ASN A 289 18.78 11.52 2.30
CA ASN A 289 19.14 12.29 1.13
C ASN A 289 19.98 11.48 0.14
N ARG A 290 20.97 10.74 0.66
CA ARG A 290 21.92 9.96 -0.14
C ARG A 290 22.58 8.85 0.67
N LEU A 291 23.13 7.88 -0.03
CA LEU A 291 23.96 6.80 0.50
C LEU A 291 25.39 7.29 0.73
N ILE A 292 26.03 6.78 1.78
CA ILE A 292 27.46 6.97 2.02
C ILE A 292 28.18 5.76 1.40
N VAL A 293 29.07 6.02 0.45
CA VAL A 293 29.81 4.99 -0.29
C VAL A 293 31.31 5.16 -0.07
N GLU A 294 31.93 4.13 0.48
CA GLU A 294 33.36 4.07 0.81
C GLU A 294 33.96 2.81 0.19
N GLY A 295 35.01 2.95 -0.62
CA GLY A 295 35.68 1.80 -1.24
C GLY A 295 34.79 0.92 -2.14
N GLY A 296 33.72 1.47 -2.73
CA GLY A 296 32.76 0.71 -3.56
C GLY A 296 31.65 0.00 -2.77
N LYS A 297 31.63 0.15 -1.44
CA LYS A 297 30.59 -0.40 -0.55
C LYS A 297 29.75 0.72 0.05
N VAL A 298 28.44 0.52 0.15
CA VAL A 298 27.56 1.37 0.95
C VAL A 298 27.78 1.05 2.44
N THR A 299 28.13 2.07 3.22
CA THR A 299 28.45 1.93 4.66
C THR A 299 27.51 2.73 5.57
N GLY A 300 26.49 3.38 4.99
CA GLY A 300 25.53 4.17 5.74
C GLY A 300 24.74 5.13 4.87
N VAL A 301 24.07 6.07 5.51
CA VAL A 301 23.27 7.11 4.86
C VAL A 301 23.52 8.49 5.46
N GLU A 302 23.40 9.50 4.61
CA GLU A 302 23.26 10.88 5.03
C GLU A 302 21.79 11.25 5.05
N ALA A 303 21.32 11.75 6.19
CA ALA A 303 19.93 12.13 6.40
C ALA A 303 19.82 13.52 7.02
N VAL A 304 18.63 14.13 6.93
CA VAL A 304 18.32 15.41 7.58
C VAL A 304 17.20 15.23 8.57
N ARG A 305 17.42 15.70 9.79
CA ARG A 305 16.42 15.74 10.87
C ARG A 305 16.53 17.07 11.59
N ASP A 306 15.41 17.77 11.77
CA ASP A 306 15.35 19.08 12.44
C ASP A 306 16.37 20.10 11.88
N GLY A 307 16.55 20.09 10.54
CA GLY A 307 17.50 20.94 9.83
C GLY A 307 18.98 20.55 9.97
N LYS A 308 19.30 19.47 10.71
CA LYS A 308 20.66 18.99 10.92
C LYS A 308 20.96 17.76 10.06
N THR A 309 22.14 17.75 9.45
CA THR A 309 22.66 16.60 8.72
C THR A 309 23.19 15.55 9.69
N LEU A 310 22.70 14.32 9.55
CA LEU A 310 23.12 13.13 10.28
C LEU A 310 23.86 12.18 9.33
N ARG A 311 24.90 11.51 9.84
CA ARG A 311 25.57 10.40 9.16
C ARG A 311 25.36 9.14 9.98
N LEU A 312 24.61 8.19 9.43
CA LEU A 312 24.14 7.01 10.13
C LEU A 312 24.78 5.79 9.48
N ARG A 313 25.54 5.00 10.25
CA ARG A 313 26.37 3.91 9.72
C ARG A 313 25.72 2.54 9.89
N ALA A 314 25.99 1.66 8.92
CA ALA A 314 25.63 0.25 8.96
C ALA A 314 26.92 -0.61 8.93
N SER A 315 27.06 -1.57 9.85
CA SER A 315 28.19 -2.50 9.85
C SER A 315 27.99 -3.65 8.86
N GLN A 316 26.75 -4.08 8.62
CA GLN A 316 26.44 -5.13 7.64
C GLN A 316 25.96 -4.54 6.32
N GLU A 317 24.76 -3.96 6.30
CA GLU A 317 24.13 -3.46 5.07
C GLU A 317 23.11 -2.34 5.30
N VAL A 318 22.89 -1.53 4.25
CA VAL A 318 21.80 -0.56 4.15
C VAL A 318 20.69 -1.16 3.28
N VAL A 319 19.44 -0.96 3.69
CA VAL A 319 18.26 -1.40 2.94
C VAL A 319 17.40 -0.19 2.58
N LEU A 320 17.11 -0.02 1.29
CA LEU A 320 16.13 0.95 0.82
C LEU A 320 14.74 0.32 0.80
N SER A 321 13.79 0.98 1.48
CA SER A 321 12.38 0.60 1.60
C SER A 321 11.47 1.85 1.47
N GLN A 322 11.89 2.82 0.64
CA GLN A 322 11.23 4.13 0.51
C GLN A 322 10.09 4.13 -0.53
N GLY A 323 9.88 3.01 -1.22
CA GLY A 323 8.84 2.83 -2.22
C GLY A 323 9.27 3.26 -3.64
N ALA A 324 8.42 2.95 -4.62
CA ALA A 324 8.75 3.02 -6.04
C ALA A 324 9.10 4.41 -6.58
N ILE A 325 8.74 5.49 -5.90
CA ILE A 325 9.11 6.85 -6.32
C ILE A 325 10.43 7.31 -5.68
N ARG A 326 10.66 6.96 -4.42
CA ARG A 326 11.76 7.51 -3.61
C ARG A 326 13.01 6.65 -3.63
N THR A 327 12.86 5.33 -3.64
CA THR A 327 13.99 4.42 -3.77
C THR A 327 14.85 4.73 -5.00
N PRO A 328 14.31 4.84 -6.24
CA PRO A 328 15.13 5.23 -7.38
C PRO A 328 15.70 6.65 -7.27
N LYS A 329 14.96 7.60 -6.67
CA LYS A 329 15.47 8.96 -6.41
C LYS A 329 16.71 8.92 -5.52
N THR A 330 16.68 8.20 -4.41
CA THR A 330 17.82 8.07 -3.48
C THR A 330 19.02 7.40 -4.16
N LEU A 331 18.80 6.36 -4.97
CA LEU A 331 19.85 5.74 -5.77
C LEU A 331 20.50 6.76 -6.73
N MET A 332 19.70 7.49 -7.50
CA MET A 332 20.20 8.47 -8.46
C MET A 332 20.96 9.61 -7.76
N LEU A 333 20.43 10.17 -6.66
CA LEU A 333 21.15 11.18 -5.85
C LEU A 333 22.47 10.66 -5.25
N SER A 334 22.60 9.34 -5.14
CA SER A 334 23.82 8.67 -4.66
C SER A 334 24.80 8.31 -5.78
N GLY A 335 24.49 8.66 -7.03
CA GLY A 335 25.31 8.35 -8.20
C GLY A 335 25.08 6.93 -8.78
N ILE A 336 23.95 6.29 -8.46
CA ILE A 336 23.57 4.97 -8.99
C ILE A 336 22.37 5.18 -9.92
N GLY A 337 22.61 5.15 -11.23
CA GLY A 337 21.57 5.44 -12.22
C GLY A 337 22.12 5.58 -13.64
N ASP A 338 21.28 6.06 -14.56
CA ASP A 338 21.71 6.40 -15.92
C ASP A 338 22.80 7.49 -15.87
N ARG A 339 23.96 7.22 -16.48
CA ARG A 339 25.12 8.10 -16.37
C ARG A 339 24.86 9.48 -16.99
N ASP A 340 24.13 9.50 -18.10
CA ASP A 340 23.87 10.73 -18.84
C ASP A 340 22.87 11.58 -18.06
N HIS A 341 21.81 10.96 -17.52
CA HIS A 341 20.86 11.62 -16.63
C HIS A 341 21.52 12.18 -15.36
N LEU A 342 22.46 11.44 -14.76
CA LEU A 342 23.19 11.93 -13.58
C LEU A 342 24.08 13.14 -13.94
N ALA A 343 24.72 13.12 -15.11
CA ALA A 343 25.54 14.21 -15.60
C ALA A 343 24.72 15.50 -15.87
N GLU A 344 23.47 15.38 -16.35
CA GLU A 344 22.53 16.50 -16.51
C GLU A 344 22.34 17.31 -15.20
N HIS A 345 22.52 16.65 -14.04
CA HIS A 345 22.38 17.27 -12.72
C HIS A 345 23.70 17.49 -11.99
N GLY A 346 24.85 17.29 -12.65
CA GLY A 346 26.17 17.43 -12.03
C GLY A 346 26.49 16.36 -10.97
N ILE A 347 25.82 15.21 -11.01
CA ILE A 347 26.04 14.09 -10.09
C ILE A 347 27.06 13.13 -10.70
N ALA A 348 28.13 12.83 -9.96
CA ALA A 348 29.12 11.86 -10.39
C ALA A 348 28.53 10.45 -10.42
N SER A 349 28.59 9.79 -11.59
CA SER A 349 28.19 8.39 -11.75
C SER A 349 29.16 7.46 -11.03
N ARG A 350 28.65 6.73 -10.03
CA ARG A 350 29.36 5.64 -9.34
C ARG A 350 29.05 4.29 -9.99
N VAL A 351 27.79 4.06 -10.33
CA VAL A 351 27.30 2.84 -11.00
C VAL A 351 26.39 3.28 -12.15
N HIS A 352 26.72 2.85 -13.37
CA HIS A 352 25.84 3.04 -14.51
C HIS A 352 24.74 1.99 -14.47
N ALA A 353 23.55 2.40 -14.05
CA ALA A 353 22.37 1.56 -13.91
C ALA A 353 21.16 2.24 -14.59
N PRO A 354 21.08 2.20 -15.94
CA PRO A 354 20.11 2.99 -16.70
C PRO A 354 18.63 2.60 -16.46
N GLU A 355 18.39 1.44 -15.86
CA GLU A 355 17.05 0.96 -15.52
C GLU A 355 16.55 1.45 -14.16
N VAL A 356 17.39 2.10 -13.34
CA VAL A 356 16.93 2.76 -12.09
C VAL A 356 15.94 3.87 -12.46
N GLY A 357 14.73 3.76 -11.92
CA GLY A 357 13.62 4.66 -12.21
C GLY A 357 12.80 4.28 -13.45
N ARG A 358 13.20 3.29 -14.26
CA ARG A 358 12.42 2.80 -15.41
C ARG A 358 11.40 1.74 -14.97
N ASN A 359 10.57 1.23 -15.88
CA ASN A 359 9.57 0.20 -15.57
C ASN A 359 8.58 0.61 -14.45
N PHE A 360 8.32 1.91 -14.28
CA PHE A 360 7.25 2.35 -13.38
C PHE A 360 5.92 1.83 -13.91
N HIS A 361 5.10 1.25 -13.06
CA HIS A 361 3.73 0.92 -13.39
C HIS A 361 2.86 0.93 -12.14
N ASP A 362 1.57 1.07 -12.36
CA ASP A 362 0.56 1.30 -11.34
C ASP A 362 -0.79 0.75 -11.81
N HIS A 363 -1.64 0.33 -10.89
CA HIS A 363 -3.00 -0.04 -11.25
C HIS A 363 -3.83 1.19 -11.58
N ILE A 364 -4.52 1.14 -12.71
CA ILE A 364 -5.44 2.18 -13.13
C ILE A 364 -6.78 1.89 -12.49
N LEU A 365 -7.38 2.89 -11.84
CA LEU A 365 -8.75 2.80 -11.33
C LEU A 365 -9.64 3.73 -12.14
N HIS A 366 -10.74 3.23 -12.69
CA HIS A 366 -11.74 4.09 -13.31
C HIS A 366 -12.74 4.56 -12.26
N GLY A 367 -12.74 5.86 -11.99
CA GLY A 367 -13.77 6.52 -11.18
C GLY A 367 -14.86 7.10 -12.07
N GLY A 368 -15.92 6.33 -12.34
CA GLY A 368 -17.05 6.87 -13.07
C GLY A 368 -18.27 6.01 -13.33
N CYS A 369 -18.31 4.70 -13.04
CA CYS A 369 -19.60 3.99 -13.04
C CYS A 369 -20.30 4.19 -11.69
N ILE A 370 -21.36 5.01 -11.69
CA ILE A 370 -21.98 5.55 -10.47
C ILE A 370 -23.51 5.42 -10.56
N TRP A 371 -24.12 5.02 -9.45
CA TRP A 371 -25.57 4.89 -9.31
C TRP A 371 -26.07 5.65 -8.08
N GLU A 372 -27.22 6.31 -8.22
CA GLU A 372 -27.87 7.01 -7.13
C GLU A 372 -28.64 6.01 -6.25
N SER A 373 -28.32 5.94 -4.96
CA SER A 373 -29.07 5.10 -4.02
C SER A 373 -30.46 5.68 -3.69
N PRO A 374 -31.49 4.87 -3.46
CA PRO A 374 -32.76 5.34 -2.92
C PRO A 374 -32.64 6.10 -1.61
N GLU A 375 -31.71 5.69 -0.75
CA GLU A 375 -31.49 6.21 0.60
C GLU A 375 -30.04 6.64 0.82
N GLN A 376 -29.81 7.51 1.81
CA GLN A 376 -28.45 7.85 2.25
C GLN A 376 -27.79 6.63 2.88
N MET A 377 -26.62 6.25 2.37
CA MET A 377 -25.79 5.19 2.94
C MET A 377 -24.68 5.82 3.78
N ALA A 378 -24.55 5.37 5.02
CA ALA A 378 -23.39 5.67 5.85
C ALA A 378 -22.39 4.55 5.66
N HIS A 379 -21.24 4.85 5.08
CA HIS A 379 -20.24 3.86 4.73
C HIS A 379 -19.67 3.17 5.98
N ARG A 380 -19.35 1.87 5.82
CA ARG A 380 -18.82 0.99 6.88
C ARG A 380 -17.41 0.53 6.51
N ASN A 381 -16.70 -0.03 7.49
CA ASN A 381 -15.33 -0.54 7.28
C ASN A 381 -14.42 0.54 6.64
N SER A 382 -14.03 0.37 5.37
CA SER A 382 -13.28 1.37 4.60
C SER A 382 -14.07 2.02 3.46
N GLY A 383 -15.37 1.75 3.36
CA GLY A 383 -16.24 2.20 2.27
C GLY A 383 -16.12 1.38 1.00
N ALA A 384 -15.46 0.22 1.04
CA ALA A 384 -15.42 -0.76 -0.05
C ALA A 384 -15.49 -2.16 0.55
N GLU A 385 -16.47 -2.97 0.13
CA GLU A 385 -16.83 -4.20 0.85
C GLU A 385 -17.00 -5.43 -0.02
N ALA A 386 -17.18 -5.27 -1.33
CA ALA A 386 -17.20 -6.38 -2.28
C ALA A 386 -16.25 -6.11 -3.44
N SER A 387 -15.60 -7.17 -3.91
CA SER A 387 -14.68 -7.09 -5.04
C SER A 387 -14.60 -8.39 -5.81
N GLY A 388 -14.16 -8.30 -7.05
CA GLY A 388 -13.72 -9.48 -7.78
C GLY A 388 -12.69 -9.17 -8.84
N PHE A 389 -12.09 -10.25 -9.32
CA PHE A 389 -11.07 -10.23 -10.36
C PHE A 389 -11.60 -10.98 -11.56
N TRP A 390 -11.51 -10.37 -12.73
CA TRP A 390 -12.06 -10.93 -13.96
C TRP A 390 -11.12 -10.71 -15.14
N LYS A 391 -11.31 -11.50 -16.19
CA LYS A 391 -10.57 -11.35 -17.44
C LYS A 391 -11.34 -10.44 -18.39
N SER A 392 -10.69 -9.41 -18.90
CA SER A 392 -11.21 -8.63 -20.02
C SER A 392 -11.25 -9.47 -21.30
N ASP A 393 -10.40 -10.48 -21.40
CA ASP A 393 -10.35 -11.40 -22.53
C ASP A 393 -10.14 -12.84 -22.05
N ASP A 394 -10.99 -13.77 -22.52
CA ASP A 394 -10.97 -15.16 -22.05
C ASP A 394 -9.64 -15.86 -22.33
N SER A 395 -8.89 -15.40 -23.34
CA SER A 395 -7.56 -15.92 -23.68
C SER A 395 -6.47 -15.59 -22.65
N LEU A 396 -6.71 -14.65 -21.73
CA LEU A 396 -5.73 -14.30 -20.69
C LEU A 396 -5.54 -15.46 -19.70
N ALA A 397 -4.30 -15.67 -19.30
CA ALA A 397 -3.94 -16.64 -18.27
C ALA A 397 -4.30 -16.15 -16.85
N THR A 398 -4.38 -14.83 -16.67
CA THR A 398 -4.56 -14.18 -15.36
C THR A 398 -5.61 -13.08 -15.48
N PRO A 399 -6.49 -12.89 -14.48
CA PRO A 399 -7.38 -11.73 -14.41
C PRO A 399 -6.61 -10.40 -14.50
N ASP A 400 -7.02 -9.54 -15.42
CA ASP A 400 -6.47 -8.21 -15.64
C ASP A 400 -7.41 -7.10 -15.15
N LEU A 401 -8.68 -7.41 -14.87
CA LEU A 401 -9.65 -6.48 -14.31
C LEU A 401 -9.90 -6.76 -12.83
N ASN A 402 -10.05 -5.70 -12.05
CA ASN A 402 -10.58 -5.72 -10.69
C ASN A 402 -11.82 -4.84 -10.60
N ILE A 403 -12.96 -5.39 -10.21
CA ILE A 403 -14.17 -4.61 -9.96
C ILE A 403 -14.29 -4.39 -8.46
N VAL A 404 -14.44 -3.13 -8.05
CA VAL A 404 -14.54 -2.74 -6.65
C VAL A 404 -15.86 -2.01 -6.43
N GLN A 405 -16.67 -2.51 -5.49
CA GLN A 405 -17.84 -1.76 -5.01
C GLN A 405 -17.39 -0.75 -3.96
N ILE A 406 -17.75 0.53 -4.17
CA ILE A 406 -17.45 1.65 -3.28
C ILE A 406 -18.76 2.30 -2.84
N GLU A 407 -18.90 2.56 -1.54
CA GLU A 407 -20.11 3.07 -0.88
C GLU A 407 -20.25 4.60 -0.94
N LEU A 408 -19.40 5.24 -1.74
CA LEU A 408 -19.30 6.68 -1.91
C LEU A 408 -19.29 7.00 -3.42
N PRO A 409 -19.64 8.24 -3.83
CA PRO A 409 -19.58 8.68 -5.22
C PRO A 409 -18.12 8.84 -5.68
N TYR A 410 -17.42 7.74 -5.92
CA TYR A 410 -16.04 7.74 -6.38
C TYR A 410 -15.96 8.13 -7.87
N ALA A 411 -15.55 9.36 -8.12
CA ALA A 411 -15.43 9.94 -9.44
C ALA A 411 -14.08 10.65 -9.59
N SER A 412 -13.52 10.63 -10.80
CA SER A 412 -12.43 11.55 -11.13
C SER A 412 -12.93 13.00 -11.10
N GLU A 413 -12.02 13.97 -11.05
CA GLU A 413 -12.36 15.40 -11.11
C GLU A 413 -13.23 15.77 -12.33
N VAL A 414 -12.97 15.14 -13.48
CA VAL A 414 -13.68 15.41 -14.74
C VAL A 414 -15.06 14.77 -14.69
N VAL A 415 -15.15 13.50 -14.28
CA VAL A 415 -16.43 12.80 -14.19
C VAL A 415 -17.33 13.43 -13.11
N ALA A 416 -16.76 13.83 -11.97
CA ALA A 416 -17.49 14.53 -10.92
C ALA A 416 -18.10 15.84 -11.42
N LYS A 417 -17.35 16.60 -12.23
CA LYS A 417 -17.82 17.84 -12.85
C LYS A 417 -18.91 17.59 -13.89
N ASP A 418 -18.74 16.59 -14.75
CA ASP A 418 -19.64 16.36 -15.88
C ASP A 418 -20.98 15.72 -15.46
N TYR A 419 -20.96 14.88 -14.42
CA TYR A 419 -22.13 14.08 -14.01
C TYR A 419 -22.73 14.51 -12.67
N ALA A 420 -22.01 15.29 -11.85
CA ALA A 420 -22.45 15.81 -10.55
C ALA A 420 -23.13 14.74 -9.67
N PRO A 421 -22.42 13.64 -9.30
CA PRO A 421 -23.03 12.56 -8.55
C PRO A 421 -23.51 13.02 -7.17
N PRO A 422 -24.73 12.62 -6.75
CA PRO A 422 -25.27 13.03 -5.46
C PRO A 422 -24.57 12.30 -4.31
N ASN A 423 -24.62 12.86 -3.10
CA ASN A 423 -23.91 12.35 -1.91
C ASN A 423 -24.36 10.96 -1.44
N ASN A 424 -25.54 10.51 -1.87
CA ASN A 424 -26.08 9.18 -1.58
C ASN A 424 -25.72 8.14 -2.68
N ALA A 425 -24.91 8.50 -3.67
CA ALA A 425 -24.52 7.57 -4.72
C ALA A 425 -23.40 6.60 -4.27
N TRP A 426 -23.33 5.46 -4.95
CA TRP A 426 -22.28 4.45 -4.83
C TRP A 426 -21.70 4.15 -6.21
N ALA A 427 -20.55 3.48 -6.24
CA ALA A 427 -19.81 3.21 -7.47
C ALA A 427 -19.39 1.74 -7.61
N LEU A 428 -19.26 1.30 -8.85
CA LEU A 428 -18.45 0.14 -9.22
C LEU A 428 -17.26 0.65 -10.02
N CYS A 429 -16.07 0.57 -9.44
CA CYS A 429 -14.88 1.04 -10.12
C CYS A 429 -14.22 -0.11 -10.86
N ALA A 430 -14.03 0.06 -12.17
CA ALA A 430 -13.26 -0.86 -12.99
C ALA A 430 -11.78 -0.52 -12.88
N GLY A 431 -11.01 -1.46 -12.34
CA GLY A 431 -9.57 -1.36 -12.19
C GLY A 431 -8.83 -2.22 -13.21
N LEU A 432 -7.77 -1.70 -13.81
CA LEU A 432 -6.81 -2.48 -14.58
C LEU A 432 -5.65 -2.87 -13.66
N VAL A 433 -5.55 -4.17 -13.37
CA VAL A 433 -4.58 -4.75 -12.43
C VAL A 433 -3.46 -5.55 -13.11
N ASP A 434 -3.42 -5.53 -14.44
CA ASP A 434 -2.32 -6.11 -15.22
C ASP A 434 -1.82 -5.17 -16.34
N PRO A 435 -1.55 -3.88 -16.04
CA PRO A 435 -1.26 -2.86 -17.05
C PRO A 435 -0.03 -3.20 -17.90
N LYS A 436 -0.10 -2.86 -19.18
CA LYS A 436 1.01 -2.98 -20.15
C LYS A 436 1.82 -1.70 -20.26
N SER A 437 1.19 -0.54 -20.05
CA SER A 437 1.87 0.76 -20.03
C SER A 437 3.04 0.78 -19.02
N ARG A 438 4.12 1.48 -19.38
CA ARG A 438 5.31 1.64 -18.53
C ARG A 438 5.78 3.08 -18.51
N GLY A 439 5.90 3.61 -17.31
CA GLY A 439 6.41 4.93 -17.01
C GLY A 439 7.86 4.93 -16.53
N HIS A 440 8.26 6.07 -15.97
CA HIS A 440 9.53 6.23 -15.29
C HIS A 440 9.52 7.35 -14.23
N VAL A 441 10.53 7.34 -13.37
CA VAL A 441 10.84 8.36 -12.37
C VAL A 441 12.22 8.93 -12.67
N ARG A 442 12.34 10.25 -12.73
CA ARG A 442 13.61 10.98 -12.94
C ARG A 442 13.87 11.97 -11.82
N LEU A 443 15.13 12.34 -11.66
CA LEU A 443 15.47 13.51 -10.84
C LEU A 443 14.96 14.77 -11.52
N LYS A 444 14.51 15.72 -10.71
CA LYS A 444 14.24 17.10 -11.14
C LYS A 444 15.51 17.95 -11.06
N SER A 445 16.31 17.74 -10.02
CA SER A 445 17.58 18.41 -9.76
C SER A 445 18.47 17.53 -8.86
N ALA A 446 19.66 18.02 -8.53
CA ALA A 446 20.53 17.40 -7.51
C ALA A 446 20.14 17.76 -6.06
N ASP A 447 19.15 18.64 -5.86
CA ASP A 447 18.68 18.97 -4.51
C ASP A 447 17.80 17.82 -3.98
N PRO A 448 18.17 17.17 -2.86
CA PRO A 448 17.35 16.11 -2.28
C PRO A 448 15.96 16.58 -1.82
N ALA A 449 15.74 17.88 -1.60
CA ALA A 449 14.45 18.44 -1.23
C ALA A 449 13.46 18.54 -2.41
N ASP A 450 13.94 18.58 -3.65
CA ASP A 450 13.08 18.64 -4.84
C ASP A 450 12.32 17.32 -5.03
N ALA A 451 11.02 17.38 -5.28
CA ALA A 451 10.24 16.20 -5.67
C ALA A 451 10.77 15.62 -7.00
N PRO A 452 10.80 14.28 -7.16
CA PRO A 452 11.17 13.68 -8.43
C PRO A 452 10.10 13.95 -9.50
N ILE A 453 10.47 13.80 -10.77
CA ILE A 453 9.52 13.85 -11.88
C ILE A 453 8.97 12.44 -12.08
N VAL A 454 7.65 12.29 -11.99
CA VAL A 454 6.94 11.03 -12.22
C VAL A 454 6.23 11.10 -13.56
N THR A 455 6.50 10.13 -14.43
CA THR A 455 5.81 9.97 -15.72
C THR A 455 5.18 8.60 -15.73
N ALA A 456 3.89 8.50 -15.41
CA ALA A 456 3.20 7.22 -15.24
C ALA A 456 2.81 6.54 -16.56
N ASN A 457 2.61 7.33 -17.63
CA ASN A 457 2.16 6.85 -18.94
C ASN A 457 0.89 5.98 -18.90
N LEU A 458 -0.05 6.30 -18.00
CA LEU A 458 -1.31 5.55 -17.89
C LEU A 458 -2.04 5.53 -19.25
N LEU A 459 -2.52 4.36 -19.67
CA LEU A 459 -3.21 4.13 -20.95
C LEU A 459 -2.38 4.43 -22.22
N GLU A 460 -1.06 4.49 -22.12
CA GLU A 460 -0.20 4.64 -23.30
C GLU A 460 -0.29 3.42 -24.20
N ASP A 461 -0.33 2.21 -23.62
CA ASP A 461 -0.60 0.99 -24.37
C ASP A 461 -2.10 0.88 -24.71
N PRO A 462 -2.47 0.72 -26.00
CA PRO A 462 -3.87 0.60 -26.41
C PRO A 462 -4.61 -0.58 -25.76
N ALA A 463 -3.91 -1.65 -25.38
CA ALA A 463 -4.52 -2.82 -24.72
C ALA A 463 -5.11 -2.44 -23.36
N ASP A 464 -4.49 -1.49 -22.64
CA ASP A 464 -4.96 -1.02 -21.34
C ASP A 464 -6.32 -0.31 -21.46
N LEU A 465 -6.45 0.56 -22.48
CA LEU A 465 -7.71 1.23 -22.80
C LEU A 465 -8.80 0.23 -23.19
N MET A 466 -8.46 -0.76 -24.03
CA MET A 466 -9.41 -1.77 -24.46
C MET A 466 -9.90 -2.64 -23.30
N ALA A 467 -9.01 -3.04 -22.39
CA ALA A 467 -9.39 -3.79 -21.20
C ALA A 467 -10.34 -2.98 -20.30
N LEU A 468 -10.03 -1.70 -20.04
CA LEU A 468 -10.90 -0.85 -19.22
C LEU A 468 -12.25 -0.57 -19.88
N LYS A 469 -12.33 -0.40 -21.21
CA LYS A 469 -13.62 -0.32 -21.91
C LYS A 469 -14.52 -1.52 -21.61
N LYS A 470 -13.95 -2.74 -21.64
CA LYS A 470 -14.66 -3.97 -21.24
C LYS A 470 -14.99 -3.98 -19.74
N GLY A 471 -14.12 -3.41 -18.91
CA GLY A 471 -14.37 -3.19 -17.48
C GLY A 471 -15.58 -2.29 -17.23
N ILE A 472 -15.75 -1.20 -17.99
CA ILE A 472 -16.96 -0.35 -17.93
C ILE A 472 -18.20 -1.17 -18.26
N ASP A 473 -18.16 -1.97 -19.33
CA ASP A 473 -19.30 -2.82 -19.70
C ASP A 473 -19.63 -3.84 -18.61
N LEU A 474 -18.61 -4.41 -17.95
CA LEU A 474 -18.78 -5.32 -16.82
C LEU A 474 -19.40 -4.62 -15.60
N CYS A 475 -18.93 -3.42 -15.24
CA CYS A 475 -19.53 -2.60 -14.18
C CYS A 475 -21.01 -2.34 -14.46
N ARG A 476 -21.36 -1.90 -15.69
CA ARG A 476 -22.75 -1.63 -16.07
C ARG A 476 -23.62 -2.88 -16.01
N ARG A 477 -23.10 -4.03 -16.45
CA ARG A 477 -23.81 -5.32 -16.37
C ARG A 477 -24.11 -5.72 -14.93
N ILE A 478 -23.14 -5.59 -14.01
CA ILE A 478 -23.34 -5.93 -12.60
C ILE A 478 -24.28 -4.92 -11.92
N GLY A 479 -23.98 -3.62 -12.05
CA GLY A 479 -24.70 -2.55 -11.36
C GLY A 479 -26.16 -2.40 -11.79
N ASN A 480 -26.52 -2.82 -13.01
CA ASN A 480 -27.88 -2.78 -13.54
C ASN A 480 -28.60 -4.15 -13.50
N ALA A 481 -27.99 -5.18 -12.90
CA ALA A 481 -28.64 -6.49 -12.75
C ALA A 481 -29.81 -6.43 -11.74
N GLN A 482 -30.74 -7.38 -11.84
CA GLN A 482 -31.96 -7.38 -11.00
C GLN A 482 -31.69 -7.31 -9.48
N PRO A 483 -30.70 -8.02 -8.91
CA PRO A 483 -30.40 -7.90 -7.47
C PRO A 483 -29.97 -6.50 -7.02
N MET A 484 -29.47 -5.67 -7.94
CA MET A 484 -29.07 -4.28 -7.66
C MET A 484 -30.23 -3.28 -7.77
N ALA A 485 -31.41 -3.68 -8.26
CA ALA A 485 -32.52 -2.76 -8.53
C ALA A 485 -32.99 -2.01 -7.28
N ALA A 486 -32.95 -2.64 -6.10
CA ALA A 486 -33.31 -1.99 -4.83
C ALA A 486 -32.29 -0.95 -4.35
N TRP A 487 -31.09 -0.92 -4.95
CA TRP A 487 -29.99 -0.05 -4.57
C TRP A 487 -29.75 1.07 -5.60
N SER A 488 -30.54 1.14 -6.66
CA SER A 488 -30.34 2.08 -7.75
C SER A 488 -31.65 2.76 -8.16
N LYS A 489 -31.73 4.07 -7.94
CA LYS A 489 -32.78 4.93 -8.54
C LYS A 489 -32.51 5.14 -10.02
N ARG A 490 -31.25 5.34 -10.39
CA ARG A 490 -30.77 5.56 -11.76
C ARG A 490 -29.26 5.36 -11.84
N GLU A 491 -28.78 5.02 -13.03
CA GLU A 491 -27.38 5.15 -13.41
C GLU A 491 -27.06 6.66 -13.59
N VAL A 492 -26.16 7.19 -12.77
CA VAL A 492 -25.74 8.59 -12.82
C VAL A 492 -24.67 8.78 -13.90
N ALA A 493 -23.66 7.90 -13.89
CA ALA A 493 -22.57 7.92 -14.84
C ALA A 493 -22.26 6.47 -15.29
N PRO A 494 -22.13 6.20 -16.61
CA PRO A 494 -22.29 7.15 -17.71
C PRO A 494 -23.75 7.57 -17.97
N GLY A 495 -24.75 6.88 -17.40
CA GLY A 495 -26.17 7.27 -17.45
C GLY A 495 -26.82 7.26 -18.84
N LYS A 496 -26.07 6.86 -19.86
CA LYS A 496 -26.45 6.75 -21.27
C LYS A 496 -25.55 5.73 -21.96
N ASP A 497 -25.98 5.27 -23.12
CA ASP A 497 -25.12 4.43 -23.95
C ASP A 497 -24.00 5.25 -24.60
N LEU A 498 -22.83 4.64 -24.63
CA LEU A 498 -21.61 5.22 -25.20
C LEU A 498 -21.19 4.38 -26.40
N ASP A 499 -20.98 5.04 -27.54
CA ASP A 499 -20.24 4.43 -28.65
C ASP A 499 -18.77 4.20 -28.28
N ASP A 500 -18.00 3.56 -29.16
CA ASP A 500 -16.62 3.19 -28.86
C ASP A 500 -15.71 4.40 -28.58
N ALA A 501 -15.92 5.51 -29.30
CA ALA A 501 -15.15 6.74 -29.13
C ALA A 501 -15.48 7.42 -27.80
N ALA A 502 -16.77 7.63 -27.53
CA ALA A 502 -17.26 8.22 -26.28
C ALA A 502 -16.88 7.37 -25.06
N LYS A 503 -16.90 6.03 -25.19
CA LYS A 503 -16.42 5.13 -24.13
C LYS A 503 -14.92 5.27 -23.90
N GLY A 504 -14.14 5.44 -24.97
CA GLY A 504 -12.71 5.72 -24.88
C GLY A 504 -12.45 7.00 -24.08
N ASP A 505 -13.14 8.08 -24.40
CA ASP A 505 -12.99 9.35 -23.68
C ASP A 505 -13.50 9.27 -22.24
N PHE A 506 -14.58 8.54 -22.00
CA PHE A 506 -15.06 8.27 -20.64
C PHE A 506 -14.03 7.51 -19.80
N VAL A 507 -13.31 6.54 -20.39
CA VAL A 507 -12.21 5.85 -19.71
C VAL A 507 -11.07 6.82 -19.39
N ARG A 508 -10.62 7.62 -20.36
CA ARG A 508 -9.52 8.59 -20.17
C ARG A 508 -9.86 9.66 -19.12
N ASN A 509 -11.08 10.19 -19.16
CA ASN A 509 -11.57 11.19 -18.21
C ASN A 509 -11.76 10.60 -16.80
N GLY A 510 -12.22 9.35 -16.70
CA GLY A 510 -12.40 8.66 -15.43
C GLY A 510 -11.14 8.02 -14.85
N THR A 511 -10.02 8.04 -15.58
CA THR A 511 -8.76 7.40 -15.15
C THR A 511 -8.19 8.06 -13.90
N THR A 512 -8.11 7.31 -12.82
CA THR A 512 -7.34 7.62 -11.61
C THR A 512 -6.40 6.44 -11.35
N THR A 513 -5.88 6.34 -10.14
CA THR A 513 -4.99 5.25 -9.73
C THR A 513 -5.49 4.64 -8.42
N PHE A 514 -5.15 3.37 -8.19
CA PHE A 514 -5.28 2.75 -6.87
C PHE A 514 -4.20 3.17 -5.87
N PHE A 515 -3.17 3.88 -6.34
CA PHE A 515 -1.95 4.24 -5.63
C PHE A 515 -1.04 3.04 -5.34
N HIS A 516 -0.79 2.23 -6.38
CA HIS A 516 0.00 1.00 -6.32
C HIS A 516 1.29 1.09 -7.14
N GLN A 517 2.03 2.19 -7.03
CA GLN A 517 3.26 2.38 -7.84
C GLN A 517 4.34 1.35 -7.48
N VAL A 518 4.91 0.70 -8.48
CA VAL A 518 5.92 -0.37 -8.34
C VAL A 518 6.95 -0.38 -9.48
N GLY A 519 7.95 -1.26 -9.36
CA GLY A 519 8.77 -1.75 -10.48
C GLY A 519 9.95 -0.89 -10.92
N THR A 520 10.18 0.25 -10.25
CA THR A 520 11.24 1.21 -10.60
C THR A 520 12.67 0.77 -10.33
N CYS A 521 12.86 -0.34 -9.62
CA CYS A 521 14.14 -0.95 -9.33
C CYS A 521 14.01 -2.48 -9.44
N ARG A 522 13.42 -2.95 -10.55
CA ARG A 522 12.94 -4.33 -10.66
C ARG A 522 14.03 -5.39 -10.42
N MET A 523 13.59 -6.48 -9.82
CA MET A 523 14.34 -7.73 -9.71
C MET A 523 14.39 -8.45 -11.07
N GLY A 524 15.46 -9.22 -11.28
CA GLY A 524 15.55 -10.13 -12.42
C GLY A 524 16.94 -10.72 -12.57
N ARG A 525 17.09 -11.65 -13.51
CA ARG A 525 18.39 -12.22 -13.91
C ARG A 525 19.02 -11.51 -15.11
N ASP A 526 18.23 -10.85 -15.95
CA ASP A 526 18.66 -10.16 -17.16
C ASP A 526 19.46 -8.88 -16.87
N ASP A 527 20.07 -8.29 -17.91
CA ASP A 527 20.91 -7.08 -17.80
C ASP A 527 20.13 -5.80 -17.48
N ARG A 528 18.80 -5.86 -17.56
CA ARG A 528 17.90 -4.76 -17.27
C ARG A 528 17.35 -4.80 -15.83
N ALA A 529 17.79 -5.75 -15.01
CA ALA A 529 17.45 -5.82 -13.60
C ALA A 529 18.30 -4.86 -12.75
N VAL A 530 17.70 -4.25 -11.73
CA VAL A 530 18.40 -3.39 -10.76
C VAL A 530 18.86 -4.19 -9.54
N VAL A 531 18.06 -5.18 -9.12
CA VAL A 531 18.42 -6.11 -8.04
C VAL A 531 18.43 -7.57 -8.49
N ASP A 532 19.24 -8.38 -7.82
CA ASP A 532 19.22 -9.84 -7.98
C ASP A 532 18.09 -10.50 -7.15
N ALA A 533 18.00 -11.84 -7.20
CA ALA A 533 17.00 -12.61 -6.44
C ALA A 533 17.17 -12.51 -4.91
N ALA A 534 18.36 -12.12 -4.45
CA ALA A 534 18.67 -11.83 -3.05
C ALA A 534 18.41 -10.34 -2.71
N LEU A 535 17.81 -9.56 -3.60
CA LEU A 535 17.50 -8.15 -3.43
C LEU A 535 18.73 -7.22 -3.35
N LYS A 536 19.92 -7.72 -3.69
CA LYS A 536 21.15 -6.90 -3.71
C LYS A 536 21.17 -6.02 -4.93
N VAL A 537 21.53 -4.75 -4.74
CA VAL A 537 21.69 -3.80 -5.86
C VAL A 537 22.91 -4.18 -6.69
N ARG A 538 22.71 -4.34 -7.99
CA ARG A 538 23.78 -4.75 -8.90
C ARG A 538 24.83 -3.63 -9.05
N GLY A 539 26.09 -4.01 -9.05
CA GLY A 539 27.22 -3.09 -9.24
C GLY A 539 27.68 -2.32 -8.00
N ILE A 540 27.10 -2.58 -6.82
CA ILE A 540 27.55 -2.00 -5.55
C ILE A 540 27.36 -2.97 -4.37
N GLU A 541 28.28 -2.94 -3.41
CA GLU A 541 28.19 -3.77 -2.21
C GLU A 541 27.45 -3.08 -1.06
N GLY A 542 26.93 -3.88 -0.11
CA GLY A 542 26.34 -3.37 1.14
C GLY A 542 24.96 -2.71 1.00
N LEU A 543 24.26 -2.95 -0.11
CA LEU A 543 22.97 -2.32 -0.40
C LEU A 543 21.93 -3.33 -0.91
N ARG A 544 20.74 -3.28 -0.31
CA ARG A 544 19.54 -3.97 -0.82
C ARG A 544 18.37 -3.03 -1.01
N ILE A 545 17.37 -3.51 -1.74
CA ILE A 545 16.06 -2.87 -1.87
C ILE A 545 14.97 -3.84 -1.44
N VAL A 546 14.16 -3.45 -0.46
CA VAL A 546 13.07 -4.25 0.09
C VAL A 546 11.81 -3.40 0.15
N ASP A 547 11.21 -3.17 -1.03
CA ASP A 547 9.91 -2.52 -1.20
C ASP A 547 9.30 -2.84 -2.59
N GLY A 548 8.14 -2.26 -2.90
CA GLY A 548 7.46 -2.49 -4.18
C GLY A 548 8.23 -2.05 -5.44
N SER A 549 9.32 -1.29 -5.34
CA SER A 549 10.15 -0.95 -6.50
C SER A 549 10.79 -2.18 -7.15
N ILE A 550 10.95 -3.29 -6.41
CA ILE A 550 11.59 -4.51 -6.93
C ILE A 550 10.67 -5.38 -7.78
N MET A 551 9.37 -5.10 -7.82
CA MET A 551 8.42 -5.95 -8.55
C MET A 551 8.73 -5.94 -10.06
N PRO A 552 9.05 -7.09 -10.69
CA PRO A 552 9.22 -7.16 -12.14
C PRO A 552 7.93 -6.79 -12.87
N ARG A 553 6.81 -7.26 -12.32
CA ARG A 553 5.43 -6.98 -12.73
C ARG A 553 4.57 -6.87 -11.48
N ILE A 554 3.65 -5.92 -11.45
CA ILE A 554 2.72 -5.73 -10.33
C ILE A 554 1.88 -7.00 -10.11
N SER A 555 1.61 -7.34 -8.85
CA SER A 555 0.65 -8.39 -8.52
C SER A 555 -0.76 -7.94 -8.90
N THR A 556 -1.61 -8.80 -9.45
CA THR A 556 -2.97 -8.44 -9.92
C THR A 556 -3.97 -8.30 -8.75
N CYS A 557 -3.61 -7.51 -7.74
CA CYS A 557 -4.38 -7.19 -6.55
C CYS A 557 -3.82 -5.93 -5.86
N ALA A 558 -4.45 -5.45 -4.78
CA ALA A 558 -3.83 -4.39 -3.98
C ALA A 558 -2.47 -4.81 -3.43
N THR A 559 -1.49 -3.91 -3.48
CA THR A 559 -0.08 -4.28 -3.30
C THR A 559 0.35 -4.45 -1.84
N MET A 560 -0.52 -4.16 -0.86
CA MET A 560 -0.16 -4.22 0.57
C MET A 560 0.35 -5.61 0.98
N ALA A 561 -0.40 -6.68 0.69
CA ALA A 561 -0.01 -8.03 1.05
C ALA A 561 1.29 -8.44 0.35
N THR A 562 1.42 -8.15 -0.95
CA THR A 562 2.63 -8.41 -1.72
C THR A 562 3.85 -7.66 -1.16
N CYS A 563 3.69 -6.42 -0.71
CA CYS A 563 4.75 -5.66 -0.04
C CYS A 563 5.15 -6.27 1.32
N VAL A 564 4.20 -6.84 2.08
CA VAL A 564 4.52 -7.63 3.28
C VAL A 564 5.34 -8.87 2.91
N PHE A 565 4.94 -9.59 1.86
CA PHE A 565 5.68 -10.75 1.35
C PHE A 565 7.13 -10.36 1.00
N ILE A 566 7.35 -9.25 0.31
CA ILE A 566 8.69 -8.72 0.02
C ILE A 566 9.48 -8.45 1.30
N GLY A 567 8.87 -7.80 2.30
CA GLY A 567 9.52 -7.50 3.59
C GLY A 567 9.92 -8.76 4.37
N GLU A 568 9.00 -9.73 4.47
CA GLU A 568 9.21 -11.02 5.11
C GLU A 568 10.27 -11.87 4.39
N ARG A 569 10.23 -11.92 3.05
CA ARG A 569 11.24 -12.62 2.25
C ARG A 569 12.61 -11.95 2.38
N GLY A 570 12.65 -10.62 2.40
CA GLY A 570 13.87 -9.85 2.66
C GLY A 570 14.47 -10.18 4.03
N ALA A 571 13.64 -10.30 5.06
CA ALA A 571 14.09 -10.73 6.39
C ALA A 571 14.64 -12.17 6.36
N ASP A 572 13.93 -13.10 5.72
CA ASP A 572 14.38 -14.49 5.59
C ASP A 572 15.72 -14.58 4.81
N ILE A 573 15.97 -13.70 3.84
CA ILE A 573 17.25 -13.62 3.11
C ILE A 573 18.39 -13.08 3.99
N ILE A 574 18.14 -12.00 4.74
CA ILE A 574 19.17 -11.37 5.58
C ILE A 574 19.52 -12.27 6.77
N LEU A 575 18.55 -12.94 7.40
CA LEU A 575 18.78 -13.82 8.55
C LEU A 575 19.44 -15.15 8.19
N ALA A 576 19.45 -15.53 6.91
CA ALA A 576 20.08 -16.76 6.43
C ALA A 576 21.55 -16.58 6.00
N GLY A 577 21.98 -15.33 5.78
CA GLY A 577 23.37 -14.98 5.46
C GLY A 577 24.15 -14.59 6.71
#